data_AF-A0AAU7LYT1-F1
#
_entry.id   AF-A0AAU7LYT1-F1
#
_cell.length_a   1.000
_cell.length_b   1.000
_cell.length_c   1.000
_cell.angle_alpha   90.00
_cell.angle_beta   90.00
_cell.angle_gamma   90.00
#
_symmetry.space_group_name_H-M   'P 1'
#
loop_
_entity.id
_entity.type
_entity.pdbx_description
1 polymer ?
#
loop_
_entity_poly.entity_id
_entity_poly.type
_entity_poly.pdbx_seq_one_letter_code
_entity_poly.pdbx_strand_id
1 'polypeptide(L)'
;MNDRPLPTEDDLLDTDAAGRWLSQALPEKTPAQWALWLRNNRNQSRHASYRINVQRFGKKACYLPVDLERFVDWEKSRQLGTVKLSGRVVEVMRAYGMDEVGGSNYGRKLAYEVQLSFEEGSPDKQFVRLMIKRPLGIFRLEADEAEALAKELLVIAHAIRRHPDPTTPSRADAGDYKTLIDTQDLTVSRLKVPK
;
A
#
# COMPACT_ATOMS: atom_id res chain seq x y z
N MET A 1 16.60 -15.37 6.05
CA MET A 1 16.00 -16.68 5.72
C MET A 1 14.68 -16.74 6.47
N ASN A 2 13.55 -16.70 5.75
CA ASN A 2 12.22 -16.74 6.37
C ASN A 2 11.82 -18.20 6.61
N ASP A 3 11.92 -18.67 7.85
CA ASP A 3 11.24 -19.88 8.32
C ASP A 3 9.76 -19.57 8.53
N ARG A 4 9.02 -19.44 7.42
CA ARG A 4 7.57 -19.65 7.48
C ARG A 4 7.39 -21.17 7.50
N PRO A 5 6.71 -21.76 8.50
CA PRO A 5 6.43 -23.19 8.49
C PRO A 5 5.74 -23.54 7.17
N LEU A 6 6.18 -24.63 6.54
CA LEU A 6 5.55 -25.13 5.33
C LEU A 6 4.07 -25.38 5.65
N PRO A 7 3.15 -24.92 4.78
CA PRO A 7 1.72 -25.12 5.00
C PRO A 7 1.43 -26.60 5.20
N THR A 8 0.64 -26.90 6.22
CA THR A 8 0.23 -28.27 6.55
C THR A 8 -0.96 -28.69 5.67
N GLU A 9 -1.29 -29.98 5.60
CA GLU A 9 -2.42 -30.46 4.79
C GLU A 9 -3.75 -29.79 5.18
N ASP A 10 -3.91 -29.43 6.45
CA ASP A 10 -5.10 -28.75 6.98
C ASP A 10 -5.23 -27.30 6.50
N ASP A 11 -4.14 -26.68 6.05
CA ASP A 11 -4.12 -25.32 5.50
C ASP A 11 -4.49 -25.27 4.00
N LEU A 12 -4.65 -26.44 3.37
CA LEU A 12 -4.82 -26.57 1.92
C LEU A 12 -6.26 -26.92 1.54
N LEU A 13 -6.79 -26.19 0.57
CA LEU A 13 -8.12 -26.44 0.03
C LEU A 13 -8.02 -27.32 -1.21
N ASP A 14 -8.71 -28.47 -1.21
CA ASP A 14 -8.85 -29.26 -2.44
C ASP A 14 -9.66 -28.50 -3.51
N THR A 15 -9.74 -29.06 -4.72
CA THR A 15 -10.40 -28.36 -5.84
C THR A 15 -11.87 -28.02 -5.57
N ASP A 16 -12.59 -28.84 -4.80
CA ASP A 16 -14.02 -28.63 -4.54
C ASP A 16 -14.23 -27.66 -3.36
N ALA A 17 -13.36 -27.70 -2.35
CA ALA A 17 -13.29 -26.70 -1.28
C ALA A 17 -12.88 -25.32 -1.81
N ALA A 18 -11.86 -25.25 -2.67
CA ALA A 18 -11.43 -24.02 -3.34
C ALA A 18 -12.53 -23.46 -4.25
N GLY A 19 -13.28 -24.32 -4.96
CA GLY A 19 -14.43 -23.91 -5.75
C GLY A 19 -15.54 -23.27 -4.92
N ARG A 20 -15.84 -23.82 -3.74
CA ARG A 20 -16.78 -23.23 -2.78
C ARG A 20 -16.29 -21.89 -2.23
N TRP A 21 -15.01 -21.82 -1.87
CA TRP A 21 -14.38 -20.60 -1.38
C TRP A 21 -14.44 -19.47 -2.42
N LEU A 22 -14.08 -19.76 -3.69
CA LEU A 22 -14.16 -18.78 -4.77
C LEU A 22 -15.60 -18.34 -5.06
N SER A 23 -16.59 -19.23 -4.94
CA SER A 23 -18.00 -18.86 -5.13
C SER A 23 -18.52 -17.90 -4.07
N GLN A 24 -17.99 -17.97 -2.83
CA GLN A 24 -18.31 -17.01 -1.78
C GLN A 24 -17.66 -15.64 -2.05
N ALA A 25 -16.43 -15.63 -2.54
CA ALA A 25 -15.69 -14.39 -2.80
C ALA A 25 -16.07 -13.71 -4.14
N LEU A 26 -16.49 -14.49 -5.13
CA LEU A 26 -16.87 -14.10 -6.49
C LEU A 26 -18.16 -14.86 -6.90
N PRO A 27 -19.35 -14.30 -6.57
CA PRO A 27 -20.64 -14.99 -6.71
C PRO A 27 -21.13 -15.14 -8.16
N GLU A 28 -20.33 -14.76 -9.16
CA GLU A 28 -20.66 -14.86 -10.59
C GLU A 28 -20.70 -16.31 -11.13
N LYS A 29 -20.13 -17.26 -10.40
CA LYS A 29 -20.08 -18.68 -10.75
C LYS A 29 -20.42 -19.52 -9.53
N THR A 30 -21.12 -20.61 -9.82
CA THR A 30 -21.40 -21.66 -8.83
C THR A 30 -20.12 -22.39 -8.42
N PRO A 31 -20.10 -23.07 -7.25
CA PRO A 31 -18.93 -23.83 -6.81
C PRO A 31 -18.45 -24.87 -7.84
N ALA A 32 -19.38 -25.55 -8.53
CA ALA A 32 -19.06 -26.54 -9.55
C ALA A 32 -18.37 -25.91 -10.79
N GLN A 33 -18.81 -24.71 -11.19
CA GLN A 33 -18.20 -23.96 -12.29
C GLN A 33 -16.79 -23.48 -11.93
N TRP A 34 -16.57 -23.02 -10.70
CA TRP A 34 -15.24 -22.67 -10.20
C TRP A 34 -14.31 -23.89 -10.11
N ALA A 35 -14.81 -25.02 -9.61
CA ALA A 35 -14.04 -26.27 -9.58
C ALA A 35 -13.62 -26.71 -10.99
N LEU A 36 -14.52 -26.62 -11.98
CA LEU A 36 -14.18 -26.89 -13.38
C LEU A 36 -13.15 -25.91 -13.93
N TRP A 37 -13.30 -24.62 -13.62
CA TRP A 37 -12.33 -23.59 -14.02
C TRP A 37 -10.95 -23.88 -13.43
N LEU A 38 -10.84 -24.23 -12.15
CA LEU A 38 -9.59 -24.59 -11.48
C LEU A 38 -8.90 -25.79 -12.13
N ARG A 39 -9.67 -26.81 -12.56
CA ARG A 39 -9.16 -27.96 -13.33
C ARG A 39 -8.57 -27.53 -14.67
N ASN A 40 -9.22 -26.58 -15.35
CA ASN A 40 -8.73 -26.03 -16.60
C ASN A 40 -7.53 -25.09 -16.38
N ASN A 41 -7.53 -24.31 -15.31
CA ASN A 41 -6.49 -23.34 -14.98
C ASN A 41 -5.13 -24.00 -14.75
N ARG A 42 -5.12 -25.15 -14.05
CA ARG A 42 -3.89 -25.93 -13.82
C ARG A 42 -3.41 -26.70 -15.04
N ASN A 43 -4.21 -26.79 -16.11
CA ASN A 43 -3.81 -27.48 -17.32
C ASN A 43 -2.84 -26.58 -18.11
N GLN A 44 -1.57 -26.99 -18.17
CA GLN A 44 -0.52 -26.17 -18.78
C GLN A 44 -0.70 -25.96 -20.29
N SER A 45 -1.43 -26.85 -20.98
CA SER A 45 -1.72 -26.70 -22.42
C SER A 45 -2.81 -25.68 -22.71
N ARG A 46 -3.53 -25.19 -21.70
CA ARG A 46 -4.56 -24.15 -21.87
C ARG A 46 -4.01 -22.78 -21.52
N HIS A 47 -4.31 -21.80 -22.37
CA HIS A 47 -4.03 -20.41 -22.08
C HIS A 47 -4.90 -19.94 -20.89
N ALA A 48 -4.27 -19.30 -19.90
CA ALA A 48 -4.94 -18.74 -18.74
C ALA A 48 -4.35 -17.37 -18.43
N SER A 49 -5.21 -16.35 -18.34
CA SER A 49 -4.81 -14.97 -18.08
C SER A 49 -4.19 -14.77 -16.69
N TYR A 50 -4.54 -15.64 -15.74
CA TYR A 50 -3.90 -15.75 -14.44
C TYR A 50 -3.82 -17.23 -14.06
N ARG A 51 -2.67 -17.69 -13.58
CA ARG A 51 -2.50 -19.06 -13.10
C ARG A 51 -2.36 -19.09 -11.59
N ILE A 52 -3.24 -19.84 -10.94
CA ILE A 52 -3.18 -20.05 -9.50
C ILE A 52 -2.16 -21.14 -9.22
N ASN A 53 -1.27 -20.89 -8.27
CA ASN A 53 -0.34 -21.90 -7.78
C ASN A 53 -1.12 -23.08 -7.20
N VAL A 54 -0.74 -24.28 -7.63
CA VAL A 54 -1.36 -25.53 -7.18
C VAL A 54 -0.28 -26.40 -6.54
N GLN A 55 -0.56 -26.87 -5.35
CA GLN A 55 0.26 -27.84 -4.65
C GLN A 55 -0.31 -29.24 -4.89
N ARG A 56 0.57 -30.24 -5.00
CA ARG A 56 0.14 -31.64 -5.06
C ARG A 56 0.38 -32.28 -3.72
N PHE A 57 -0.72 -32.75 -3.12
CA PHE A 57 -0.68 -33.59 -1.95
C PHE A 57 -1.20 -34.98 -2.34
N GLY A 58 -0.27 -35.94 -2.46
CA GLY A 58 -0.54 -37.23 -3.08
C GLY A 58 -1.08 -37.09 -4.52
N LYS A 59 -2.29 -37.63 -4.77
CA LYS A 59 -2.97 -37.52 -6.08
C LYS A 59 -3.89 -36.30 -6.20
N LYS A 60 -4.06 -35.51 -5.13
CA LYS A 60 -4.98 -34.38 -5.10
C LYS A 60 -4.26 -33.08 -5.46
N ALA A 61 -4.98 -32.22 -6.15
CA ALA A 61 -4.59 -30.85 -6.43
C ALA A 61 -5.21 -29.94 -5.37
N CYS A 62 -4.36 -29.24 -4.63
CA CYS A 62 -4.75 -28.39 -3.52
C CYS A 62 -4.22 -26.96 -3.70
N TYR A 63 -4.89 -26.02 -3.06
CA TYR A 63 -4.69 -24.59 -3.21
C TYR A 63 -4.51 -23.96 -1.83
N LEU A 64 -3.56 -23.03 -1.73
CA LEU A 64 -3.45 -22.22 -0.54
C LEU A 64 -4.52 -21.11 -0.57
N PRO A 65 -5.19 -20.82 0.56
CA PRO A 65 -6.12 -19.70 0.67
C PRO A 65 -5.50 -18.38 0.21
N VAL A 66 -4.24 -18.09 0.57
CA VAL A 66 -3.55 -16.87 0.14
C VAL A 66 -3.38 -16.74 -1.39
N ASP A 67 -3.24 -17.86 -2.10
CA ASP A 67 -3.14 -17.83 -3.57
C ASP A 67 -4.53 -17.65 -4.22
N LEU A 68 -5.60 -18.13 -3.57
CA LEU A 68 -6.98 -17.85 -3.98
C LEU A 68 -7.36 -16.38 -3.72
N GLU A 69 -6.94 -15.79 -2.60
CA GLU A 69 -7.11 -14.37 -2.30
C GLU A 69 -6.45 -13.48 -3.36
N ARG A 70 -5.19 -13.78 -3.69
CA ARG A 70 -4.46 -13.06 -4.77
C ARG A 70 -5.18 -13.15 -6.11
N PHE A 71 -5.76 -14.31 -6.42
CA PHE A 71 -6.57 -14.46 -7.63
C PHE A 71 -7.86 -13.64 -7.56
N VAL A 72 -8.55 -13.60 -6.41
CA VAL A 72 -9.77 -12.80 -6.22
C VAL A 72 -9.46 -11.32 -6.40
N ASP A 73 -8.37 -10.81 -5.83
CA ASP A 73 -7.96 -9.42 -5.99
C ASP A 73 -7.65 -9.09 -7.45
N TRP A 74 -6.96 -10.00 -8.14
CA TRP A 74 -6.71 -9.89 -9.57
C TRP A 74 -8.01 -9.90 -10.38
N GLU A 75 -8.93 -10.84 -10.13
CA GLU A 75 -10.18 -10.99 -10.90
C GLU A 75 -11.11 -9.79 -10.65
N LYS A 76 -11.19 -9.26 -9.42
CA LYS A 76 -11.89 -8.00 -9.13
C LYS A 76 -11.27 -6.84 -9.92
N SER A 77 -9.94 -6.72 -9.96
CA SER A 77 -9.27 -5.68 -10.76
C SER A 77 -9.50 -5.85 -12.28
N ARG A 78 -9.55 -7.09 -12.77
CA ARG A 78 -9.85 -7.41 -14.16
C ARG A 78 -11.29 -7.10 -14.51
N GLN A 79 -12.24 -7.42 -13.65
CA GLN A 79 -13.65 -7.08 -13.84
C GLN A 79 -13.86 -5.58 -13.85
N LEU A 80 -13.18 -4.85 -12.95
CA LEU A 80 -13.12 -3.39 -13.00
C LEU A 80 -12.55 -2.91 -14.35
N GLY A 81 -11.55 -3.59 -14.90
CA GLY A 81 -11.01 -3.33 -16.24
C GLY A 81 -11.87 -3.81 -17.43
N THR A 82 -12.89 -4.66 -17.20
CA THR A 82 -13.80 -5.21 -18.23
C THR A 82 -15.11 -4.43 -18.29
N VAL A 83 -15.49 -3.73 -17.22
CA VAL A 83 -16.46 -2.64 -17.29
C VAL A 83 -15.89 -1.60 -18.26
N LYS A 84 -16.66 -1.17 -19.27
CA LYS A 84 -16.32 0.03 -20.05
C LYS A 84 -16.09 1.16 -19.05
N LEU A 85 -14.82 1.41 -18.73
CA LEU A 85 -14.42 2.34 -17.69
C LEU A 85 -14.94 3.71 -18.12
N SER A 86 -16.01 4.17 -17.45
CA SER A 86 -16.41 5.57 -17.55
C SER A 86 -15.22 6.44 -17.12
N GLY A 87 -15.05 7.61 -17.74
CA GLY A 87 -13.82 8.42 -17.63
C GLY A 87 -13.31 8.66 -16.20
N ARG A 88 -14.21 8.70 -15.22
CA ARG A 88 -13.87 8.94 -13.81
C ARG A 88 -13.06 7.82 -13.14
N VAL A 89 -13.23 6.56 -13.54
CA VAL A 89 -12.45 5.44 -12.97
C VAL A 89 -11.05 5.37 -13.59
N VAL A 90 -10.91 5.72 -14.87
CA VAL A 90 -9.60 5.91 -15.52
C VAL A 90 -8.84 7.06 -14.86
N GLU A 91 -9.53 8.15 -14.53
CA GLU A 91 -8.95 9.30 -13.83
C GLU A 91 -8.43 8.93 -12.45
N VAL A 92 -9.16 8.10 -11.69
CA VAL A 92 -8.71 7.59 -10.38
C VAL A 92 -7.49 6.67 -10.54
N MET A 93 -7.51 5.72 -11.48
CA MET A 93 -6.35 4.84 -11.73
C MET A 93 -5.09 5.63 -12.11
N ARG A 94 -5.25 6.65 -12.96
CA ARG A 94 -4.17 7.59 -13.24
C ARG A 94 -3.77 8.33 -11.97
N ALA A 95 -4.68 8.84 -11.13
CA ALA A 95 -4.32 9.54 -9.90
C ALA A 95 -3.39 8.71 -8.98
N TYR A 96 -3.57 7.38 -8.94
CA TYR A 96 -2.68 6.46 -8.23
C TYR A 96 -1.35 6.15 -8.95
N GLY A 97 -1.24 6.51 -10.24
CA GLY A 97 -0.05 6.31 -11.07
C GLY A 97 0.12 4.87 -11.54
N MET A 98 -0.97 4.11 -11.66
CA MET A 98 -0.99 2.72 -12.11
C MET A 98 -0.71 2.61 -13.63
N ASP A 99 0.47 3.03 -14.03
CA ASP A 99 1.05 3.05 -15.40
C ASP A 99 2.34 3.91 -15.46
N GLU A 100 2.66 4.67 -14.41
CA GLU A 100 3.84 5.54 -14.33
C GLU A 100 5.03 4.89 -13.61
N VAL A 101 6.26 5.22 -14.03
CA VAL A 101 7.50 4.75 -13.38
C VAL A 101 7.57 5.28 -11.94
N GLY A 102 7.50 4.37 -10.96
CA GLY A 102 7.47 4.70 -9.53
C GLY A 102 6.08 4.92 -8.94
N GLY A 103 5.02 4.67 -9.71
CA GLY A 103 3.65 4.52 -9.21
C GLY A 103 3.38 3.10 -8.72
N SER A 104 2.45 2.95 -7.79
CA SER A 104 2.06 1.66 -7.22
C SER A 104 0.60 1.69 -6.77
N ASN A 105 0.09 0.55 -6.29
CA ASN A 105 -1.23 0.47 -5.68
C ASN A 105 -1.37 1.32 -4.40
N TYR A 106 -0.27 1.84 -3.86
CA TYR A 106 -0.24 2.75 -2.71
C TYR A 106 -0.04 4.23 -3.12
N GLY A 107 -0.12 4.53 -4.42
CA GLY A 107 0.01 5.87 -4.97
C GLY A 107 1.35 6.13 -5.66
N ARG A 108 1.52 7.39 -6.10
CA ARG A 108 2.70 7.91 -6.79
C ARG A 108 3.76 8.36 -5.79
N LYS A 109 5.04 8.20 -6.13
CA LYS A 109 6.12 8.87 -5.38
C LYS A 109 5.94 10.39 -5.47
N LEU A 110 5.72 11.04 -4.33
CA LEU A 110 5.52 12.49 -4.28
C LEU A 110 6.83 13.21 -4.63
N ALA A 111 6.77 14.07 -5.66
CA ALA A 111 7.81 15.02 -5.99
C ALA A 111 7.25 16.42 -5.81
N TYR A 112 7.82 17.20 -4.90
CA TYR A 112 7.29 18.51 -4.53
C TYR A 112 8.38 19.53 -4.22
N GLU A 113 7.98 20.79 -4.12
CA GLU A 113 8.81 21.92 -3.73
C GLU A 113 7.98 22.89 -2.89
N VAL A 114 8.59 23.47 -1.85
CA VAL A 114 7.93 24.42 -0.94
C VAL A 114 8.72 25.72 -0.98
N GLN A 115 8.03 26.84 -1.17
CA GLN A 115 8.64 28.17 -1.26
C GLN A 115 7.81 29.18 -0.46
N LEU A 116 8.48 30.17 0.13
CA LEU A 116 7.82 31.39 0.61
C LEU A 116 7.43 32.24 -0.62
N SER A 117 6.23 32.78 -0.62
CA SER A 117 5.69 33.61 -1.71
C SER A 117 4.91 34.79 -1.18
N PHE A 118 4.73 35.80 -2.03
CA PHE A 118 4.07 37.05 -1.70
C PHE A 118 2.93 37.31 -2.67
N GLU A 119 1.87 37.95 -2.20
CA GLU A 119 0.81 38.45 -3.07
C GLU A 119 1.34 39.62 -3.90
N GLU A 120 0.92 39.68 -5.18
CA GLU A 120 1.41 40.70 -6.10
C GLU A 120 1.04 42.09 -5.59
N GLY A 121 2.05 42.96 -5.44
CA GLY A 121 1.88 44.32 -4.91
C GLY A 121 1.65 44.40 -3.40
N SER A 122 1.79 43.32 -2.63
CA SER A 122 1.62 43.31 -1.17
C SER A 122 2.70 42.48 -0.45
N PRO A 123 3.87 43.06 -0.14
CA PRO A 123 4.96 42.35 0.54
C PRO A 123 4.63 41.86 1.96
N ASP A 124 3.60 42.44 2.59
CA ASP A 124 3.13 42.03 3.91
C ASP A 124 2.19 40.81 3.87
N LYS A 125 1.74 40.42 2.67
CA LYS A 125 0.87 39.25 2.46
C LYS A 125 1.70 38.07 1.99
N GLN A 126 2.33 37.41 2.97
CA GLN A 126 3.15 36.22 2.77
C GLN A 126 2.30 34.96 2.84
N PHE A 127 2.63 33.97 2.00
CA PHE A 127 2.01 32.66 2.02
C PHE A 127 3.02 31.58 1.61
N VAL A 128 2.71 30.34 1.95
CA VAL A 128 3.51 29.17 1.55
C VAL A 128 2.98 28.65 0.21
N ARG A 129 3.87 28.50 -0.77
CA ARG A 129 3.58 27.87 -2.05
C ARG A 129 4.09 26.44 -2.05
N LEU A 130 3.16 25.48 -2.16
CA LEU A 130 3.47 24.07 -2.36
C LEU A 130 3.26 23.71 -3.84
N MET A 131 4.34 23.32 -4.52
CA MET A 131 4.29 22.84 -5.89
C MET A 131 4.49 21.32 -5.93
N ILE A 132 3.46 20.57 -6.31
CA ILE A 132 3.55 19.15 -6.67
C ILE A 132 3.96 19.08 -8.13
N LYS A 133 5.03 18.34 -8.44
CA LYS A 133 5.62 18.30 -9.80
C LYS A 133 4.88 17.33 -10.73
N ARG A 134 4.24 16.27 -10.20
CA ARG A 134 3.58 15.22 -10.99
C ARG A 134 2.37 14.58 -10.26
N PRO A 135 1.12 14.80 -10.74
CA PRO A 135 0.75 15.81 -11.74
C PRO A 135 1.09 17.23 -11.24
N LEU A 136 1.30 18.18 -12.16
CA LEU A 136 1.64 19.54 -11.77
C LEU A 136 0.45 20.17 -11.02
N GLY A 137 0.67 20.54 -9.77
CA GLY A 137 -0.30 21.25 -8.94
C GLY A 137 0.41 22.31 -8.11
N ILE A 138 -0.13 23.52 -8.10
CA ILE A 138 0.42 24.63 -7.31
C ILE A 138 -0.65 25.04 -6.31
N PHE A 139 -0.32 24.98 -5.04
CA PHE A 139 -1.21 25.28 -3.93
C PHE A 139 -0.65 26.48 -3.16
N ARG A 140 -1.56 27.39 -2.80
CA ARG A 140 -1.31 28.46 -1.82
C ARG A 140 -1.82 27.96 -0.47
N LEU A 141 -0.97 28.04 0.53
CA LEU A 141 -1.29 27.71 1.91
C LEU A 141 -1.02 28.95 2.77
N GLU A 142 -1.97 29.30 3.62
CA GLU A 142 -1.72 30.25 4.70
C GLU A 142 -0.81 29.60 5.76
N ALA A 143 -0.19 30.41 6.62
CA ALA A 143 0.81 29.92 7.58
C ALA A 143 0.25 28.81 8.49
N ASP A 144 -0.95 29.00 9.01
CA ASP A 144 -1.62 28.03 9.90
C ASP A 144 -1.94 26.70 9.18
N GLU A 145 -2.31 26.76 7.89
CA GLU A 145 -2.59 25.58 7.07
C GLU A 145 -1.32 24.77 6.79
N ALA A 146 -0.21 25.47 6.49
CA ALA A 146 1.09 24.85 6.28
C ALA A 146 1.60 24.19 7.58
N GLU A 147 1.41 24.83 8.73
CA GLU A 147 1.78 24.28 10.04
C GLU A 147 0.95 23.03 10.38
N ALA A 148 -0.37 23.07 10.15
CA ALA A 148 -1.24 21.92 10.36
C ALA A 148 -0.83 20.72 9.50
N LEU A 149 -0.60 20.94 8.20
CA LEU A 149 -0.13 19.90 7.28
C LEU A 149 1.21 19.29 7.74
N ALA A 150 2.18 20.13 8.14
CA ALA A 150 3.47 19.66 8.60
C ALA A 150 3.37 18.81 9.88
N LYS A 151 2.50 19.21 10.82
CA LYS A 151 2.26 18.46 12.07
C LYS A 151 1.72 17.06 11.79
N GLU A 152 0.71 16.93 10.93
CA GLU A 152 0.14 15.62 10.58
C GLU A 152 1.18 14.70 9.96
N LEU A 153 1.96 15.20 8.99
CA LEU A 153 3.01 14.42 8.34
C LEU A 153 4.09 13.98 9.33
N LEU A 154 4.51 14.87 10.25
CA LEU A 154 5.52 14.54 11.26
C LEU A 154 5.03 13.50 12.26
N VAL A 155 3.78 13.57 12.71
CA VAL A 155 3.18 12.57 13.61
C VAL A 155 3.24 11.18 12.99
N ILE A 156 2.80 11.04 11.74
CA ILE A 156 2.79 9.75 11.03
C ILE A 156 4.21 9.28 10.73
N ALA A 157 5.11 10.17 10.27
CA ALA A 157 6.50 9.82 10.02
C ALA A 157 7.22 9.34 11.29
N HIS A 158 6.95 9.96 12.44
CA HIS A 158 7.47 9.51 13.72
C HIS A 158 6.89 8.16 14.14
N ALA A 159 5.60 7.91 13.94
CA ALA A 159 5.00 6.61 14.23
C ALA A 159 5.67 5.49 13.40
N ILE A 160 5.91 5.72 12.11
CA ILE A 160 6.63 4.77 11.23
C ILE A 160 8.05 4.51 11.75
N ARG A 161 8.79 5.56 12.12
CA ARG A 161 10.19 5.43 12.61
C ARG A 161 10.28 4.77 14.00
N ARG A 162 9.26 4.90 14.84
CA ARG A 162 9.18 4.25 16.16
C ARG A 162 8.93 2.75 16.07
N HIS A 163 8.46 2.25 14.93
CA HIS A 163 8.36 0.83 14.62
C HIS A 163 9.40 0.43 13.55
N PRO A 164 10.71 0.38 13.88
CA PRO A 164 11.69 -0.18 12.97
C PRO A 164 11.65 -1.71 13.07
N ASP A 165 10.99 -2.35 12.11
CA ASP A 165 11.10 -3.78 11.81
C ASP A 165 10.61 -4.77 12.92
N PRO A 166 9.66 -5.68 12.64
CA PRO A 166 9.28 -6.75 13.56
C PRO A 166 10.40 -7.77 13.90
N THR A 167 11.59 -7.67 13.29
CA THR A 167 12.71 -8.58 13.54
C THR A 167 13.82 -8.04 14.46
N THR A 168 13.69 -6.81 14.99
CA THR A 168 14.68 -6.28 15.94
C THR A 168 14.26 -6.60 17.38
N PRO A 169 15.01 -7.39 18.16
CA PRO A 169 14.69 -7.60 19.56
C PRO A 169 14.77 -6.27 20.30
N SER A 170 13.62 -5.84 20.83
CA SER A 170 13.49 -4.65 21.66
C SER A 170 14.39 -4.82 22.89
N ARG A 171 15.51 -4.10 22.92
CA ARG A 171 16.29 -3.93 24.13
C ARG A 171 15.56 -2.89 24.97
N ALA A 172 14.80 -3.38 25.94
CA ALA A 172 14.28 -2.58 27.03
C ALA A 172 15.43 -1.84 27.74
N ASP A 173 15.03 -0.70 28.31
CA ASP A 173 15.71 0.13 29.31
C ASP A 173 16.80 1.10 28.82
N ALA A 174 16.52 2.40 28.94
CA ALA A 174 16.95 3.17 30.12
C ALA A 174 16.91 4.69 29.86
N GLY A 175 16.25 5.42 30.76
CA GLY A 175 16.73 6.72 31.22
C GLY A 175 16.00 7.96 30.70
N ASP A 176 15.68 8.84 31.64
CA ASP A 176 15.05 10.14 31.48
C ASP A 176 15.77 11.05 30.47
N TYR A 177 15.14 11.29 29.32
CA TYR A 177 15.53 12.38 28.42
C TYR A 177 14.29 13.19 28.04
N LYS A 178 14.33 14.49 28.32
CA LYS A 178 13.29 15.44 27.88
C LYS A 178 13.80 16.14 26.63
N THR A 179 13.13 15.91 25.49
CA THR A 179 13.44 16.62 24.24
C THR A 179 12.84 18.03 24.32
N LEU A 180 13.70 19.05 24.38
CA LEU A 180 13.32 20.43 24.17
C LEU A 180 13.57 20.75 22.69
N ILE A 181 12.53 21.19 21.99
CA ILE A 181 12.62 21.71 20.63
C ILE A 181 12.52 23.22 20.78
N ASP A 182 13.64 23.93 20.53
CA ASP A 182 13.66 25.38 20.39
C ASP A 182 13.84 25.73 18.90
N THR A 183 13.11 26.72 18.43
CA THR A 183 12.62 26.78 17.04
C THR A 183 13.43 27.70 16.14
N GLN A 184 14.72 27.95 16.41
CA GLN A 184 15.47 28.91 15.60
C GLN A 184 16.86 28.52 15.09
N ASP A 185 17.47 27.39 15.47
CA ASP A 185 18.66 26.90 14.77
C ASP A 185 18.82 25.39 14.94
N LEU A 186 18.88 24.65 13.82
CA LEU A 186 19.01 23.19 13.81
C LEU A 186 20.43 22.77 14.23
N THR A 187 20.70 22.76 15.53
CA THR A 187 21.82 22.03 16.13
C THR A 187 21.29 21.06 17.19
N VAL A 188 21.23 19.77 16.85
CA VAL A 188 20.85 18.72 17.82
C VAL A 188 22.04 18.44 18.74
N SER A 189 22.06 19.09 19.91
CA SER A 189 23.07 18.82 20.94
C SER A 189 22.48 17.94 22.04
N ARG A 190 23.10 16.78 22.29
CA ARG A 190 22.77 15.90 23.41
C ARG A 190 23.54 16.36 24.64
N LEU A 191 22.85 16.97 25.61
CA LEU A 191 23.45 17.31 26.90
C LEU A 191 23.08 16.27 27.96
N LYS A 192 24.11 15.73 28.61
CA LYS A 192 23.99 14.84 29.76
C LYS A 192 23.79 15.70 31.00
N VAL A 193 22.66 15.54 31.69
CA VAL A 193 22.40 16.21 32.97
C VAL A 193 23.27 15.55 34.05
N PRO A 194 24.15 16.29 34.75
CA PRO A 194 24.84 15.76 35.92
C PRO A 194 23.88 15.74 37.12
N LYS A 195 24.02 14.72 37.96
CA LYS A 195 23.30 14.58 39.24
C LYS A 195 23.55 15.74 40.18
#